data_AF-A0A9E8SLH9-F1
#
_entry.id   AF-A0A9E8SLH9-F1
#
_cell.length_a   1.000
_cell.length_b   1.000
_cell.length_c   1.000
_cell.angle_alpha   90.00
_cell.angle_beta   90.00
_cell.angle_gamma   90.00
#
_symmetry.space_group_name_H-M   'P 1'
#
loop_
_entity.id
_entity.type
_entity.pdbx_description
1 polymer ?
#
loop_
_entity_poly.entity_id
_entity_poly.type
_entity_poly.pdbx_seq_one_letter_code
_entity_poly.pdbx_strand_id
1 'polypeptide(L)'
;MGLGFKDKISCSEDFRFCEESLPKVSRTFAINIRILKGDVYRGVLLAYLLCRIADSIEDDHYFPVDFKIQKLHDYASLFPPALRRRNKKKTLQE
;
A
#
# COMPACT_ATOMS: atom_id res chain seq x y z
N MET A 1 -4.64 24.73 -11.90
CA MET A 1 -4.35 23.45 -12.58
C MET A 1 -4.75 22.32 -11.65
N GLY A 2 -5.88 21.68 -11.95
CA GLY A 2 -6.48 20.66 -11.08
C GLY A 2 -5.65 19.39 -11.06
N LEU A 3 -5.29 18.93 -9.87
CA LEU A 3 -4.88 17.55 -9.60
C LEU A 3 -6.13 16.67 -9.72
N GLY A 4 -6.57 16.47 -10.95
CA GLY A 4 -7.64 15.54 -11.27
C GLY A 4 -7.10 14.13 -11.21
N PHE A 5 -7.16 13.51 -10.03
CA PHE A 5 -7.13 12.06 -9.90
C PHE A 5 -8.43 11.54 -10.52
N LYS A 6 -8.47 11.50 -11.85
CA LYS A 6 -9.65 11.16 -12.65
C LYS A 6 -9.38 9.94 -13.51
N ASP A 7 -8.61 9.01 -12.98
CA ASP A 7 -8.60 7.63 -13.46
C ASP A 7 -9.81 6.97 -12.81
N LYS A 8 -10.86 6.76 -13.60
CA LYS A 8 -11.94 5.82 -13.24
C LYS A 8 -11.29 4.46 -13.01
N ILE A 9 -10.84 4.19 -11.79
CA ILE A 9 -10.75 2.83 -11.29
C ILE A 9 -12.17 2.26 -11.47
N SER A 10 -12.30 1.07 -12.03
CA SER A 10 -13.49 0.25 -11.83
C SER A 10 -13.55 -0.10 -10.34
N CYS A 11 -13.85 0.91 -9.50
CA CYS A 11 -13.56 0.98 -8.08
C CYS A 11 -14.35 -0.03 -7.26
N SER A 12 -15.19 -0.83 -7.91
CA SER A 12 -15.99 -1.87 -7.31
C SER A 12 -15.30 -3.23 -7.37
N GLU A 13 -14.78 -3.66 -8.53
CA GLU A 13 -14.29 -5.03 -8.69
C GLU A 13 -12.89 -5.24 -8.12
N ASP A 14 -11.95 -4.33 -8.39
CA ASP A 14 -10.60 -4.37 -7.82
C ASP A 14 -10.66 -4.28 -6.29
N PHE A 15 -11.57 -3.45 -5.79
CA PHE A 15 -11.76 -3.24 -4.37
C PHE A 15 -12.39 -4.47 -3.72
N ARG A 16 -13.40 -5.07 -4.35
CA ARG A 16 -13.98 -6.33 -3.90
C ARG A 16 -12.94 -7.45 -3.85
N PHE A 17 -12.04 -7.52 -4.83
CA PHE A 17 -10.93 -8.46 -4.80
C PHE A 17 -10.01 -8.23 -3.59
N CYS A 18 -9.67 -6.98 -3.26
CA CYS A 18 -8.91 -6.64 -2.06
C CYS A 18 -9.63 -7.08 -0.78
N GLU A 19 -10.92 -6.82 -0.67
CA GLU A 19 -11.75 -7.21 0.48
C GLU A 19 -11.81 -8.73 0.67
N GLU A 20 -11.98 -9.48 -0.43
CA GLU A 20 -12.00 -10.94 -0.42
C GLU A 20 -10.61 -11.56 -0.15
N SER A 21 -9.54 -10.86 -0.51
CA SER A 21 -8.16 -11.31 -0.31
C SER A 21 -7.71 -11.13 1.14
N LEU A 22 -8.15 -10.06 1.82
CA LEU A 22 -7.75 -9.75 3.19
C LEU A 22 -7.87 -10.93 4.19
N PRO A 23 -9.02 -11.63 4.31
CA PRO A 23 -9.14 -12.74 5.25
C PRO A 23 -8.29 -13.96 4.87
N LYS A 24 -7.85 -14.08 3.61
CA LYS A 24 -6.99 -15.17 3.14
C LYS A 24 -5.54 -14.97 3.55
N VAL A 25 -5.10 -13.70 3.66
CA VAL A 25 -3.72 -13.36 4.00
C VAL A 25 -3.53 -13.00 5.48
N SER A 26 -4.60 -12.64 6.22
CA SER A 26 -4.57 -12.50 7.68
C SER A 26 -5.95 -12.45 8.33
N ARG A 27 -6.22 -13.40 9.24
CA ARG A 27 -7.50 -13.48 9.96
C ARG A 27 -7.67 -12.36 10.99
N THR A 28 -6.62 -12.08 11.77
CA THR A 28 -6.69 -11.11 12.88
C THR A 28 -6.74 -9.66 12.38
N PHE A 29 -5.95 -9.34 11.35
CA PHE A 29 -6.01 -7.99 10.75
C PHE A 29 -7.32 -7.77 10.00
N ALA A 30 -7.90 -8.79 9.37
CA ALA A 30 -9.20 -8.67 8.72
C ALA A 30 -10.29 -8.17 9.68
N ILE A 31 -10.32 -8.66 10.92
CA ILE A 31 -11.28 -8.21 11.93
C ILE A 31 -11.08 -6.72 12.24
N ASN A 32 -9.84 -6.31 12.53
CA ASN A 32 -9.52 -4.93 12.92
C ASN A 32 -9.78 -3.93 11.79
N ILE A 33 -9.37 -4.27 10.56
CA ILE A 33 -9.54 -3.38 9.40
C ILE A 33 -11.03 -3.18 9.11
N ARG A 34 -11.87 -4.22 9.22
CA ARG A 34 -13.32 -4.14 8.98
C ARG A 34 -14.09 -3.24 9.96
N ILE A 35 -13.49 -2.87 11.10
CA ILE A 35 -14.09 -1.92 12.05
C ILE A 35 -13.99 -0.48 11.50
N LEU A 36 -12.99 -0.20 10.67
CA LEU A 36 -12.78 1.10 10.05
C LEU A 36 -13.91 1.42 9.04
N LYS A 37 -14.12 2.70 8.75
CA LYS A 37 -15.16 3.17 7.83
C LYS A 37 -14.63 4.17 6.82
N GLY A 38 -15.33 4.30 5.69
CA GLY A 38 -15.04 5.29 4.66
C GLY A 38 -13.63 5.18 4.08
N ASP A 39 -13.01 6.33 3.81
CA ASP A 39 -11.70 6.36 3.14
C ASP A 39 -10.56 5.80 4.00
N VAL A 40 -10.70 5.85 5.33
CA VAL A 40 -9.71 5.26 6.24
C VAL A 40 -9.66 3.74 6.10
N TYR A 41 -10.83 3.10 6.04
CA TYR A 41 -10.91 1.66 5.73
C TYR A 41 -10.17 1.34 4.44
N ARG A 42 -10.42 2.13 3.39
CA ARG A 42 -9.86 1.87 2.08
C ARG A 42 -8.35 2.05 2.04
N GLY A 43 -7.86 3.13 2.64
CA GLY A 43 -6.42 3.40 2.73
C GLY A 43 -5.69 2.31 3.51
N VAL A 44 -6.24 1.88 4.66
CA VAL A 44 -5.62 0.84 5.48
C VAL A 44 -5.68 -0.54 4.81
N LEU A 45 -6.80 -0.89 4.17
CA LEU A 45 -6.91 -2.14 3.40
C LEU A 45 -5.82 -2.23 2.33
N LEU A 46 -5.67 -1.19 1.52
CA LEU A 46 -4.67 -1.16 0.45
C LEU A 46 -3.25 -1.16 1.02
N ALA A 47 -2.96 -0.32 2.01
CA ALA A 47 -1.64 -0.28 2.64
C ALA A 47 -1.24 -1.64 3.21
N TYR A 48 -2.17 -2.32 3.89
CA TYR A 48 -1.92 -3.64 4.45
C TYR A 48 -1.60 -4.68 3.37
N LEU A 49 -2.41 -4.76 2.31
CA LEU A 49 -2.21 -5.73 1.23
C LEU A 49 -0.89 -5.48 0.48
N LEU A 50 -0.54 -4.22 0.24
CA LEU A 50 0.73 -3.86 -0.37
C LEU A 50 1.90 -4.31 0.50
N CYS A 51 1.91 -3.94 1.79
CA CYS A 51 2.94 -4.41 2.71
C CYS A 51 3.02 -5.95 2.77
N ARG A 52 1.87 -6.65 2.75
CA ARG A 52 1.86 -8.12 2.80
C ARG A 52 2.47 -8.79 1.58
N ILE A 53 2.46 -8.14 0.42
CA ILE A 53 3.18 -8.63 -0.77
C ILE A 53 4.69 -8.60 -0.52
N ALA A 54 5.22 -7.48 -0.05
CA ALA A 54 6.65 -7.33 0.26
C ALA A 54 7.09 -8.32 1.36
N ASP A 55 6.30 -8.41 2.42
CA ASP A 55 6.48 -9.35 3.55
C ASP A 55 6.55 -10.81 3.06
N SER A 56 5.72 -11.19 2.07
CA SER A 56 5.75 -12.55 1.51
C SER A 56 7.05 -12.85 0.74
N ILE A 57 7.67 -11.83 0.11
CA ILE A 57 8.96 -11.99 -0.58
C ILE A 57 10.09 -12.11 0.46
N GLU A 58 10.03 -11.32 1.53
CA GLU A 58 11.01 -11.30 2.61
C GLU A 58 10.98 -12.60 3.43
N ASP A 59 9.79 -13.08 3.81
CA ASP A 59 9.56 -14.22 4.69
C ASP A 59 9.86 -15.59 4.04
N ASP A 60 9.92 -15.69 2.71
CA ASP A 60 10.07 -16.99 2.05
C ASP A 60 11.50 -17.54 2.26
N HIS A 61 11.60 -18.70 2.92
CA HIS A 61 12.90 -19.30 3.28
C HIS A 61 13.57 -20.01 2.09
N TYR A 62 12.85 -20.27 1.00
CA TYR A 62 13.39 -20.92 -0.21
C TYR A 62 14.10 -19.94 -1.13
N PHE A 63 13.87 -18.63 -0.98
CA PHE A 63 14.51 -17.63 -1.82
C PHE A 63 15.93 -17.28 -1.35
N PRO A 64 16.95 -17.31 -2.24
CA PRO A 64 18.26 -16.76 -1.95
C PRO A 64 18.19 -15.26 -1.61
N VAL A 65 19.11 -14.79 -0.76
CA VAL A 65 19.14 -13.39 -0.30
C VAL A 65 19.21 -12.40 -1.48
N ASP A 66 20.08 -12.66 -2.46
CA ASP A 66 20.23 -11.79 -3.63
C ASP A 66 18.94 -11.69 -4.46
N PHE A 67 18.20 -12.79 -4.55
CA PHE A 67 16.89 -12.82 -5.21
C PHE A 67 15.87 -11.97 -4.46
N LYS A 68 15.82 -12.07 -3.12
CA LYS A 68 14.94 -11.22 -2.29
C LYS A 68 15.24 -9.75 -2.48
N ILE A 69 16.53 -9.37 -2.43
CA ILE A 69 16.98 -8.00 -2.63
C ILE A 69 16.52 -7.48 -3.99
N GLN A 70 16.79 -8.24 -5.06
CA GLN A 70 16.36 -7.87 -6.40
C GLN A 70 14.85 -7.69 -6.49
N LYS A 71 14.07 -8.62 -5.93
CA LYS A 71 12.60 -8.56 -6.00
C LYS A 71 11.99 -7.44 -5.17
N LEU A 72 12.57 -7.12 -4.02
CA LEU A 72 12.15 -5.96 -3.24
C LEU A 72 12.48 -4.64 -3.94
N HIS A 73 13.61 -4.57 -4.67
CA HIS A 73 13.90 -3.43 -5.56
C HIS A 73 12.91 -3.32 -6.73
N ASP A 74 12.63 -4.44 -7.40
CA ASP A 74 11.62 -4.51 -8.47
C ASP A 74 10.26 -4.03 -7.95
N TYR A 75 9.83 -4.53 -6.78
CA TYR A 75 8.59 -4.14 -6.12
C TYR A 75 8.56 -2.64 -5.78
N ALA A 76 9.64 -2.10 -5.20
CA ALA A 76 9.73 -0.68 -4.88
C ALA A 76 9.65 0.22 -6.12
N SER A 77 10.15 -0.24 -7.27
CA SER A 77 10.10 0.51 -8.54
C SER A 77 8.69 0.68 -9.12
N LEU A 78 7.71 -0.12 -8.66
CA LEU A 78 6.32 -0.02 -9.07
C LEU A 78 5.62 1.24 -8.52
N PHE A 79 6.16 1.83 -7.45
CA PHE A 79 5.56 2.98 -6.80
C PHE A 79 6.17 4.28 -7.34
N PRO A 80 5.35 5.35 -7.46
CA PRO A 80 5.89 6.65 -7.82
C PRO A 80 6.96 7.07 -6.80
N PRO A 81 8.01 7.81 -7.23
CA PRO A 81 9.04 8.27 -6.33
C PRO A 81 8.39 9.06 -5.19
N ALA A 82 8.83 8.78 -3.95
CA ALA A 82 8.26 9.38 -2.76
C ALA A 82 8.12 10.90 -2.96
N LEU A 83 6.89 11.40 -2.84
CA LEU A 83 6.61 12.84 -2.97
C LEU A 83 7.57 13.57 -2.03
N ARG A 84 8.50 14.35 -2.61
CA ARG A 84 9.47 15.13 -1.86
C ARG A 84 8.69 16.00 -0.90
N ARG A 85 8.66 15.65 0.39
CA ARG A 85 7.96 16.42 1.42
C ARG A 85 8.46 17.86 1.31
N ARG A 86 7.60 18.75 0.81
CA ARG A 86 7.93 20.16 0.69
C ARG A 86 8.01 20.71 2.11
N ASN A 87 9.21 20.74 2.68
CA ASN A 87 9.49 21.39 3.95
C ASN A 87 9.03 22.85 3.84
N LYS A 88 7.85 23.17 4.39
CA LYS A 88 7.52 24.55 4.73
C LYS A 88 8.42 24.94 5.91
N LYS A 89 9.67 25.33 5.62
CA LYS A 89 10.46 26.09 6.59
C LYS A 89 9.64 27.34 6.92
N LYS A 90 9.37 27.51 8.22
CA LYS A 90 8.72 28.63 8.90
C LYS A 90 8.79 29.95 8.11
N THR A 91 7.63 30.50 7.76
CA THR A 91 7.45 31.95 7.73
C THR A 91 7.40 32.39 9.20
N LEU A 92 8.51 32.91 9.72
CA LEU A 92 8.63 33.63 10.99
C LEU A 92 10.07 34.14 11.08
N GLN A 93 10.38 35.21 10.33
CA GLN A 93 11.39 36.26 10.58
C GLN A 93 10.89 37.45 9.73
N GLU A 94 10.14 38.35 10.35
CA GLU A 94 10.56 39.71 10.78
C GLU A 94 10.48 40.72 9.62
#